data_AF-A0A495L8I5-F1
#
_entry.id   AF-A0A495L8I5-F1
#
_cell.length_a   1.000
_cell.length_b   1.000
_cell.length_c   1.000
_cell.angle_alpha   90.00
_cell.angle_beta   90.00
_cell.angle_gamma   90.00
#
_symmetry.space_group_name_H-M   'P 1'
#
loop_
_entity.id
_entity.type
_entity.pdbx_description
1 polymer ?
#
loop_
_entity_poly.entity_id
_entity_poly.type
_entity_poly.pdbx_seq_one_letter_code
_entity_poly.pdbx_strand_id
1 'polypeptide(L)'
;MGPFNGPTIAILVILALLLFGAKKLPDLARSLGRSARILKAESKGLVEDENETTEDEAPQQQARQQGPQASAPADAPQQQQGYPQLPAGQRIVHESGEPTRHTYGN
;
A
#
# COMPACT_ATOMS: atom_id res chain seq x y z
N MET A 1 4.20 -23.56 -38.70
CA MET A 1 3.45 -23.08 -37.52
C MET A 1 4.06 -23.75 -36.30
N GLY A 2 4.57 -22.94 -35.36
CA GLY A 2 5.60 -23.36 -34.40
C GLY A 2 5.14 -24.32 -33.29
N PRO A 3 6.08 -24.91 -32.54
CA PRO A 3 5.85 -25.96 -31.54
C PRO A 3 5.36 -25.39 -30.19
N PHE A 4 4.34 -24.53 -30.22
CA PHE A 4 3.66 -24.06 -29.01
C PHE A 4 2.66 -25.12 -28.54
N ASN A 5 3.22 -26.25 -28.15
CA ASN A 5 2.49 -27.38 -27.63
C ASN A 5 2.37 -27.18 -26.10
N GLY A 6 1.26 -27.61 -25.49
CA GLY A 6 1.08 -27.55 -24.03
C GLY A 6 2.28 -28.05 -23.20
N PRO A 7 2.96 -29.14 -23.60
CA PRO A 7 4.19 -29.59 -22.92
C PRO A 7 5.35 -28.58 -22.93
N THR A 8 5.55 -27.85 -24.03
CA THR A 8 6.62 -26.84 -24.15
C THR A 8 6.40 -25.71 -23.15
N ILE A 9 5.15 -25.25 -23.00
CA ILE A 9 4.79 -24.19 -22.05
C ILE A 9 5.03 -24.65 -20.61
N ALA A 10 4.69 -25.91 -20.28
CA ALA A 10 4.93 -26.46 -18.95
C ALA A 10 6.43 -26.47 -18.58
N ILE A 11 7.31 -26.83 -19.53
CA ILE A 11 8.77 -26.80 -19.32
C ILE A 11 9.26 -25.37 -19.04
N LEU A 12 8.76 -24.36 -19.77
CA LEU A 12 9.15 -22.97 -19.54
C LEU A 12 8.72 -22.47 -18.15
N VAL A 13 7.51 -22.82 -17.70
CA VAL A 13 7.03 -22.47 -16.36
C VAL A 13 7.88 -23.14 -15.29
N ILE A 14 8.24 -24.41 -15.46
CA ILE A 14 9.14 -25.13 -14.54
C ILE A 14 10.50 -24.41 -14.47
N LEU A 15 11.08 -24.03 -15.61
CA LEU A 15 12.36 -23.33 -15.63
C LEU A 15 12.27 -21.96 -14.94
N ALA A 16 11.20 -21.21 -15.18
CA ALA A 16 10.95 -19.95 -14.48
C ALA A 16 10.78 -20.15 -12.97
N LEU A 17 10.08 -21.20 -12.53
CA LEU A 17 9.93 -21.56 -11.12
C LEU A 17 11.27 -21.93 -10.47
N LEU A 18 12.18 -22.57 -11.19
CA LEU A 18 13.53 -22.89 -10.69
C LEU A 18 14.39 -21.63 -10.54
N LEU A 19 14.31 -20.71 -11.49
CA LEU A 19 15.10 -19.47 -11.50
C LEU A 19 14.60 -18.44 -10.47
N PHE A 20 13.27 -18.23 -10.43
CA PHE A 20 12.65 -17.19 -9.62
C PHE A 20 12.08 -17.73 -8.29
N GLY A 21 11.75 -19.01 -8.22
CA GLY A 21 11.10 -19.63 -7.06
C GLY A 21 9.57 -19.52 -7.11
N ALA A 22 8.88 -20.57 -6.64
CA ALA A 22 7.41 -20.64 -6.63
C ALA A 22 6.73 -19.52 -5.83
N LYS A 23 7.42 -18.92 -4.85
CA LYS A 23 6.88 -17.82 -4.04
C LYS A 23 7.04 -16.44 -4.69
N LYS A 24 7.94 -16.28 -5.67
CA LYS A 24 8.21 -14.99 -6.32
C LYS A 24 7.35 -14.74 -7.55
N LEU A 25 7.02 -15.76 -8.33
CA LEU A 25 6.08 -15.62 -9.45
C LEU A 25 4.72 -15.01 -9.05
N PRO A 26 4.02 -15.48 -7.99
CA PRO A 26 2.74 -14.89 -7.61
C PRO A 26 2.89 -13.47 -7.06
N ASP A 27 4.03 -13.15 -6.44
CA ASP A 27 4.32 -11.82 -5.91
C ASP A 27 4.56 -10.81 -7.05
N LEU A 28 5.37 -11.20 -8.04
CA LEU A 28 5.61 -10.43 -9.26
C LEU A 28 4.33 -10.25 -10.08
N ALA A 29 3.52 -11.31 -10.24
CA ALA A 29 2.24 -11.20 -10.93
C ALA A 29 1.27 -10.25 -10.22
N ARG A 30 1.23 -10.26 -8.88
CA ARG A 30 0.39 -9.36 -8.08
C ARG A 30 0.86 -7.91 -8.16
N SER A 31 2.18 -7.65 -8.13
CA SER A 31 2.70 -6.29 -8.23
C SER A 31 2.51 -5.72 -9.63
N LEU A 32 2.84 -6.50 -10.67
CA LEU A 32 2.60 -6.13 -12.07
C LEU A 32 1.12 -5.93 -12.36
N GLY A 33 0.24 -6.78 -11.81
CA GLY A 33 -1.21 -6.65 -11.97
C GLY A 33 -1.77 -5.37 -11.36
N ARG A 34 -1.23 -4.89 -10.22
CA ARG A 34 -1.63 -3.59 -9.63
C ARG A 34 -1.22 -2.43 -10.52
N SER A 35 0.02 -2.40 -11.01
CA SER A 35 0.50 -1.35 -11.93
C SER A 35 -0.28 -1.37 -13.25
N ALA A 36 -0.51 -2.55 -13.83
CA ALA A 36 -1.29 -2.71 -15.04
C ALA A 36 -2.75 -2.27 -14.86
N ARG A 37 -3.36 -2.49 -13.69
CA ARG A 37 -4.74 -2.04 -13.41
C ARG A 37 -4.85 -0.52 -13.36
N ILE A 38 -3.87 0.16 -12.75
CA ILE A 38 -3.82 1.63 -12.70
C ILE A 38 -3.65 2.19 -14.12
N LEU A 39 -2.67 1.68 -14.86
CA LEU A 39 -2.43 2.07 -16.24
C LEU A 39 -3.64 1.81 -17.14
N LYS A 40 -4.33 0.67 -16.95
CA LYS A 40 -5.56 0.36 -17.69
C LYS A 40 -6.71 1.31 -17.34
N ALA A 41 -6.85 1.73 -16.08
CA ALA A 41 -7.88 2.67 -15.66
C ALA A 41 -7.63 4.08 -16.22
N GLU A 42 -6.38 4.56 -16.16
CA GLU A 42 -5.98 5.83 -16.77
C GLU A 42 -6.10 5.80 -18.29
N SER A 43 -5.74 4.68 -18.93
CA SER A 43 -5.89 4.52 -20.39
C SER A 43 -7.35 4.38 -20.81
N LYS A 44 -8.23 3.82 -19.97
CA LYS A 44 -9.66 3.69 -20.29
C LYS A 44 -10.31 5.07 -20.43
N GLY A 45 -9.97 6.03 -19.58
CA GLY A 45 -10.47 7.42 -19.70
C GLY A 45 -10.10 8.07 -21.04
N LEU A 46 -8.92 7.75 -21.59
CA LEU A 46 -8.48 8.25 -22.90
C LEU A 46 -9.19 7.57 -24.08
N VAL A 47 -9.63 6.32 -23.91
CA VAL A 47 -10.35 5.55 -24.95
C VAL A 47 -11.85 5.80 -24.89
N GLU A 48 -12.38 6.09 -23.70
CA GLU A 48 -13.80 6.32 -23.42
C GLU A 48 -14.25 7.74 -23.83
N ASP A 49 -13.34 8.72 -23.84
CA ASP A 49 -13.55 10.06 -24.45
C ASP A 49 -13.84 10.01 -25.97
N GLU A 50 -13.57 8.87 -26.64
CA GLU A 50 -13.89 8.65 -28.05
C GLU A 50 -15.21 7.86 -28.27
N ASN A 51 -15.80 7.29 -27.21
CA ASN A 51 -17.05 6.51 -27.25
C ASN A 51 -17.97 6.86 -26.07
N GLU A 52 -18.29 8.13 -25.89
CA GLU A 52 -19.35 8.54 -24.98
C GLU A 52 -20.70 7.99 -25.47
N THR A 53 -21.09 6.83 -24.95
CA THR A 53 -22.43 6.43 -24.47
C THR A 53 -22.39 4.92 -24.29
N THR A 54 -22.23 4.43 -23.05
CA THR A 54 -22.93 3.27 -22.48
C THR A 54 -22.17 2.73 -21.25
N GLU A 55 -22.92 2.61 -20.15
CA GLU A 55 -22.69 1.74 -18.98
C GLU A 55 -21.72 2.20 -17.87
N ASP A 56 -22.31 2.99 -16.98
CA ASP A 56 -22.25 2.88 -15.53
C ASP A 56 -22.05 1.42 -15.05
N GLU A 57 -20.83 1.06 -14.65
CA GLU A 57 -20.64 0.03 -13.63
C GLU A 57 -19.31 0.24 -12.91
N ALA A 58 -19.38 0.70 -11.67
CA ALA A 58 -18.25 0.72 -10.76
C ALA A 58 -18.07 -0.67 -10.12
N PRO A 59 -16.87 -1.30 -10.18
CA PRO A 59 -16.50 -2.30 -9.21
C PRO A 59 -15.69 -1.61 -8.11
N GLN A 60 -16.41 -0.96 -7.18
CA GLN A 60 -15.94 -0.87 -5.80
C GLN A 60 -15.93 -2.29 -5.24
N GLN A 61 -14.83 -3.02 -5.36
CA GLN A 61 -14.61 -4.22 -4.56
C GLN A 61 -13.14 -4.71 -4.57
N GLN A 62 -12.66 -4.96 -3.35
CA GLN A 62 -11.41 -5.62 -2.95
C GLN A 62 -10.06 -5.05 -3.44
N ALA A 63 -9.49 -4.14 -2.64
CA ALA A 63 -8.04 -4.07 -2.42
C ALA A 63 -7.68 -4.18 -0.92
N ARG A 64 -8.60 -4.71 -0.08
CA ARG A 64 -8.44 -4.74 1.38
C ARG A 64 -7.99 -6.05 1.99
N GLN A 65 -7.59 -7.06 1.21
CA GLN A 65 -7.12 -8.32 1.79
C GLN A 65 -5.94 -8.92 1.04
N GLN A 66 -4.93 -9.33 1.83
CA GLN A 66 -3.89 -10.32 1.55
C GLN A 66 -2.51 -9.81 1.09
N GLY A 67 -1.77 -9.24 2.05
CA GLY A 67 -0.39 -9.66 2.29
C GLY A 67 -0.34 -10.55 3.54
N PRO A 68 0.52 -11.58 3.64
CA PRO A 68 0.60 -12.43 4.83
C PRO A 68 0.94 -11.58 6.05
N GLN A 69 0.01 -11.52 7.00
CA GLN A 69 0.25 -11.08 8.37
C GLN A 69 1.30 -12.02 8.96
N ALA A 70 2.55 -11.57 9.03
CA ALA A 70 3.49 -12.13 9.99
C ALA A 70 2.98 -11.67 11.36
N SER A 71 2.31 -12.57 12.07
CA SER A 71 2.04 -12.45 13.49
C SER A 71 3.38 -12.37 14.23
N ALA A 72 3.79 -11.15 14.56
CA ALA A 72 4.69 -10.90 15.69
C ALA A 72 3.81 -10.73 16.95
N PRO A 73 4.15 -11.33 18.09
CA PRO A 73 3.42 -11.14 19.34
C PRO A 73 3.35 -9.65 19.68
N ALA A 74 2.19 -9.23 20.15
CA ALA A 74 1.94 -7.91 20.67
C ALA A 74 2.90 -7.59 21.81
N ASP A 75 3.85 -6.70 21.55
CA ASP A 75 4.49 -5.89 22.59
C ASP A 75 4.86 -4.54 21.99
N ALA A 76 3.86 -3.65 21.96
CA ALA A 76 4.06 -2.24 21.70
C ALA A 76 2.97 -1.46 22.46
N PRO A 77 3.31 -0.76 23.56
CA PRO A 77 2.44 0.31 24.02
C PRO A 77 2.46 1.40 22.95
N GLN A 78 1.28 1.71 22.40
CA GLN A 78 1.10 2.89 21.59
C GLN A 78 1.49 4.12 22.41
N GLN A 79 2.57 4.81 22.02
CA GLN A 79 2.84 6.15 22.51
C GLN A 79 2.54 7.15 21.40
N GLN A 80 1.49 7.91 21.66
CA GLN A 80 1.05 9.11 20.98
C GLN A 80 2.18 9.91 20.35
N GLN A 81 1.97 10.25 19.08
CA GLN A 81 2.50 11.47 18.50
C GLN A 81 2.06 12.68 19.34
N GLY A 82 3.02 13.56 19.60
CA GLY A 82 2.75 14.90 20.10
C GLY A 82 3.06 15.04 21.59
N TYR A 83 4.03 15.90 21.87
CA TYR A 83 4.45 16.43 23.18
C TYR A 83 5.45 15.57 23.97
N PRO A 84 6.65 16.10 24.28
CA PRO A 84 7.41 15.61 25.41
C PRO A 84 6.58 15.87 26.68
N GLN A 85 6.20 14.81 27.38
CA GLN A 85 5.54 14.94 28.67
C GLN A 85 6.57 15.37 29.71
N LEU A 86 6.52 16.64 30.14
CA LEU A 86 7.39 17.15 31.18
C LEU A 86 6.97 16.59 32.55
N PRO A 87 7.92 16.26 33.44
CA PRO A 87 7.61 15.81 34.80
C PRO A 87 6.76 16.83 35.56
N ALA A 88 5.78 16.35 36.33
CA ALA A 88 4.98 17.20 37.20
C ALA A 88 5.90 17.97 38.17
N GLY A 89 5.97 19.30 38.01
CA GLY A 89 6.78 20.18 38.85
C GLY A 89 7.84 21.02 38.12
N GLN A 90 8.05 20.85 36.81
CA GLN A 90 8.96 21.71 36.05
C GLN A 90 8.22 22.89 35.39
N ARG A 91 8.46 24.10 35.89
CA ARG A 91 8.10 25.36 35.23
C ARG A 91 9.20 25.71 34.23
N ILE A 92 8.83 25.92 32.96
CA ILE A 92 9.76 26.37 31.93
C ILE A 92 10.10 27.83 32.23
N VAL A 93 11.34 28.10 32.63
CA VAL A 93 11.87 29.47 32.78
C VAL A 93 12.58 29.79 31.48
N HIS A 94 12.02 30.71 30.69
CA HIS A 94 12.78 31.27 29.57
C HIS A 94 13.92 32.12 30.14
N GLU A 95 15.08 32.13 29.47
CA GLU A 95 16.33 32.77 29.91
C GLU A 95 16.20 34.28 30.26
N SER A 96 15.07 34.92 29.95
CA SER A 96 14.73 36.29 30.35
C SER A 96 13.84 36.43 31.60
N GLY A 97 13.52 35.35 32.33
CA GLY A 97 12.91 35.42 33.67
C GLY A 97 11.44 35.84 33.75
N GLU A 98 10.70 35.94 32.65
CA GLU A 98 9.28 36.30 32.69
C GLU A 98 8.33 35.08 32.65
N PRO A 99 7.38 34.95 33.60
CA PRO A 99 6.35 33.92 33.57
C PRO A 99 5.22 34.31 32.62
N THR A 100 5.17 33.73 31.42
CA THR A 100 4.03 33.92 30.51
C THR A 100 2.82 33.10 31.00
N ARG A 101 1.81 33.79 31.57
CA ARG A 101 0.48 33.23 31.78
C ARG A 101 -0.22 33.11 30.43
N HIS A 102 -0.22 31.93 29.82
CA HIS A 102 -1.20 31.63 28.78
C HIS A 102 -2.55 31.39 29.45
N THR A 103 -3.38 32.44 29.48
CA THR A 103 -4.79 32.36 29.86
C THR A 103 -5.55 31.62 28.76
N TYR A 104 -6.05 30.43 29.04
CA TYR A 104 -7.11 29.81 28.23
C TYR A 104 -8.44 30.50 28.56
N GLY A 105 -9.09 31.10 27.58
CA GLY A 105 -10.39 31.76 27.73
C GLY A 105 -11.19 31.78 26.42
N ASN A 106 -12.27 30.98 26.42
CA ASN A 106 -13.41 30.82 25.49
C ASN A 106 -13.12 30.65 23.98
#